data_AF-A0A642PM94-F1
#
_entry.id   AF-A0A642PM94-F1
#
_cell.length_a   1.000
_cell.length_b   1.000
_cell.length_c   1.000
_cell.angle_alpha   90.00
_cell.angle_beta   90.00
_cell.angle_gamma   90.00
#
_symmetry.space_group_name_H-M   'P 1'
#
loop_
_entity.id
_entity.type
_entity.pdbx_description
1 polymer ?
#
loop_
_entity_poly.entity_id
_entity_poly.type
_entity_poly.pdbx_seq_one_letter_code
_entity_poly.pdbx_strand_id
1 'polypeptide(L)'
;YQYGGNNPVGNIDVNGDSIVISPNPNGLIDHIKSRFGYDTKFQKTVKADLAQLKKDDKIVAQIILKLEDSENIHQITMVEDRRKGNLTEVDKEKAAKGISQGTTVRYDPYTQIEPSGEKRTPRVGLSHELQHSYDADQGTMTREITENGVLLIEVRAINTENKIRMKTGDPKRTKYGRREVPKILLE
;
A
#
# COMPACT_ATOMS: atom_id res chain seq x y z
N TYR A 1 3.72 18.18 -40.79
CA TYR A 1 4.73 18.12 -39.72
C TYR A 1 4.68 16.74 -39.09
N GLN A 2 5.87 16.13 -38.99
CA GLN A 2 6.15 14.73 -38.69
C GLN A 2 6.52 14.54 -37.21
N TYR A 3 6.24 13.33 -36.72
CA TYR A 3 6.88 12.56 -35.64
C TYR A 3 6.82 12.95 -34.15
N GLY A 4 6.57 11.89 -33.36
CA GLY A 4 6.89 11.70 -31.95
C GLY A 4 5.68 11.24 -31.16
N GLY A 5 5.51 9.99 -30.73
CA GLY A 5 6.27 8.76 -30.80
C GLY A 5 5.40 7.69 -30.12
N ASN A 6 5.68 6.42 -30.34
CA ASN A 6 5.19 5.34 -29.50
C ASN A 6 5.40 5.71 -28.03
N ASN A 7 4.34 6.04 -27.32
CA ASN A 7 4.35 6.05 -25.86
C ASN A 7 3.31 5.00 -25.46
N PRO A 8 3.70 3.89 -24.82
CA PRO A 8 2.71 2.95 -24.31
C PRO A 8 1.81 3.74 -23.36
N VAL A 9 0.50 3.56 -23.48
CA VAL A 9 -0.48 4.10 -22.54
C VAL A 9 -0.23 3.39 -21.21
N GLY A 10 0.78 3.84 -20.47
CA GLY A 10 1.17 3.26 -19.19
C GLY A 10 0.16 3.70 -18.16
N ASN A 11 -0.65 2.75 -17.69
CA ASN A 11 -1.19 2.61 -16.33
C ASN A 11 -1.74 3.85 -15.60
N ILE A 12 -2.18 4.89 -16.30
CA ILE A 12 -2.73 6.11 -15.70
C ILE A 12 -4.24 5.93 -15.42
N ASP A 13 -4.65 6.06 -14.16
CA ASP A 13 -6.06 6.21 -13.77
C ASP A 13 -6.65 7.50 -14.34
N VAL A 14 -7.98 7.62 -14.37
CA VAL A 14 -8.75 8.74 -14.98
C VAL A 14 -8.33 10.15 -14.50
N ASN A 15 -7.52 10.23 -13.44
CA ASN A 15 -6.99 11.47 -12.85
C ASN A 15 -5.50 11.75 -13.10
N GLY A 16 -4.76 10.90 -13.82
CA GLY A 16 -3.32 11.11 -14.04
C GLY A 16 -2.39 10.40 -13.05
N ASP A 17 -2.91 9.57 -12.15
CA ASP A 17 -2.13 8.82 -11.15
C ASP A 17 -1.82 7.41 -11.67
N SER A 18 -0.58 6.94 -11.52
CA SER A 18 -0.17 5.61 -12.00
C SER A 18 -0.51 4.44 -11.05
N ILE A 19 -0.84 4.74 -9.79
CA ILE A 19 -1.52 3.79 -8.89
C ILE A 19 -3.01 4.07 -9.01
N VAL A 20 -3.78 3.05 -9.42
CA VAL A 20 -5.22 3.18 -9.63
C VAL A 20 -5.94 3.21 -8.29
N ILE A 21 -6.65 4.31 -7.98
CA ILE A 21 -7.42 4.42 -6.74
C ILE A 21 -8.90 4.28 -7.06
N SER A 22 -9.48 3.16 -6.65
CA SER A 22 -10.86 2.81 -6.97
C SER A 22 -11.82 3.84 -6.36
N PRO A 23 -12.84 4.29 -7.10
CA PRO A 23 -13.89 5.11 -6.52
C PRO A 23 -14.63 4.30 -5.46
N ASN A 24 -14.86 4.91 -4.31
CA ASN A 24 -15.68 4.34 -3.24
C ASN A 24 -16.76 5.35 -2.83
N PRO A 25 -17.84 5.47 -3.63
CA PRO A 25 -18.87 6.45 -3.36
C PRO A 25 -19.68 6.05 -2.12
N ASN A 26 -19.59 6.87 -1.07
CA ASN A 26 -20.35 6.69 0.16
C ASN A 26 -21.27 7.90 0.38
N GLY A 27 -22.56 7.71 0.07
CA GLY A 27 -23.58 8.75 0.18
C GLY A 27 -23.76 9.59 -1.08
N LEU A 28 -24.82 10.40 -1.10
CA LEU A 28 -25.34 11.06 -2.30
C LEU A 28 -24.32 11.95 -3.04
N ILE A 29 -23.49 12.70 -2.29
CA ILE A 29 -22.49 13.61 -2.86
C ILE A 29 -21.38 12.85 -3.60
N ASP A 30 -20.92 11.72 -3.07
CA ASP A 30 -19.84 10.96 -3.69
C ASP A 30 -20.35 10.15 -4.90
N HIS A 31 -21.60 9.71 -4.90
CA HIS A 31 -22.24 9.14 -6.09
C HIS A 31 -22.35 10.16 -7.23
N ILE A 32 -22.72 11.40 -6.92
CA ILE A 32 -22.75 12.49 -7.91
C ILE A 32 -21.34 12.74 -8.45
N LYS A 33 -20.33 12.90 -7.58
CA LYS A 33 -18.93 13.11 -8.00
C LYS A 33 -18.42 12.00 -8.92
N SER A 34 -18.60 10.74 -8.52
CA SER A 34 -18.17 9.58 -9.31
C SER A 34 -18.84 9.57 -10.69
N ARG A 35 -20.14 9.90 -10.76
CA ARG A 35 -20.88 9.97 -12.04
C ARG A 35 -20.36 11.04 -13.00
N PHE A 36 -19.76 12.11 -12.48
CA PHE A 36 -19.17 13.19 -13.25
C PHE A 36 -17.65 13.11 -13.36
N GLY A 37 -17.03 11.97 -12.97
CA GLY A 37 -15.58 11.75 -13.08
C GLY A 37 -14.74 12.49 -12.03
N TYR A 38 -15.34 13.02 -10.96
CA TYR A 38 -14.61 13.64 -9.85
C TYR A 38 -14.23 12.62 -8.77
N ASP A 39 -13.06 12.83 -8.14
CA ASP A 39 -12.61 12.04 -7.00
C ASP A 39 -13.62 11.99 -5.85
N THR A 40 -13.93 10.77 -5.39
CA THR A 40 -14.70 10.55 -4.15
C THR A 40 -13.89 10.97 -2.92
N LYS A 41 -14.54 11.07 -1.75
CA LYS A 41 -13.81 11.36 -0.49
C LYS A 41 -12.67 10.37 -0.25
N PHE A 42 -12.91 9.08 -0.54
CA PHE A 42 -11.90 8.03 -0.41
C PHE A 42 -10.69 8.30 -1.30
N GLN A 43 -10.90 8.55 -2.59
CA GLN A 43 -9.81 8.83 -3.53
C GLN A 43 -8.96 10.02 -3.06
N LYS A 44 -9.61 11.11 -2.63
CA LYS A 44 -8.89 12.29 -2.10
C LYS A 44 -8.07 11.97 -0.86
N THR A 45 -8.61 11.19 0.07
CA THR A 45 -7.89 10.83 1.30
C THR A 45 -6.70 9.91 1.00
N VAL A 46 -6.86 8.91 0.13
CA VAL A 46 -5.76 8.02 -0.27
C VAL A 46 -4.65 8.79 -0.99
N LYS A 47 -5.00 9.69 -1.92
CA LYS A 47 -4.02 10.56 -2.60
C LYS A 47 -3.25 11.43 -1.61
N ALA A 48 -3.94 11.99 -0.61
CA ALA A 48 -3.30 12.78 0.44
C ALA A 48 -2.35 11.92 1.30
N ASP A 49 -2.75 10.70 1.65
CA ASP A 49 -1.89 9.77 2.39
C ASP A 49 -0.63 9.40 1.60
N LEU A 50 -0.75 9.05 0.31
CA LEU A 50 0.39 8.77 -0.57
C LEU A 50 1.33 9.98 -0.68
N ALA A 51 0.78 11.17 -0.90
CA ALA A 51 1.57 12.40 -0.97
C ALA A 51 2.28 12.72 0.35
N GLN A 52 1.66 12.42 1.50
CA GLN A 52 2.28 12.60 2.80
C GLN A 52 3.34 11.55 3.08
N LEU A 53 3.12 10.28 2.71
CA LEU A 53 4.12 9.22 2.83
C LEU A 53 5.41 9.54 2.08
N LYS A 54 5.30 10.08 0.85
CA LYS A 54 6.46 10.55 0.08
C LYS A 54 7.27 11.66 0.78
N LYS A 55 6.62 12.46 1.64
CA LYS A 55 7.28 13.52 2.43
C LYS A 55 7.84 12.99 3.75
N ASP A 56 7.17 12.01 4.35
CA ASP A 56 7.51 11.47 5.66
C ASP A 56 8.84 10.69 5.62
N ASP A 57 9.07 9.88 4.59
CA ASP A 57 10.29 9.05 4.49
C ASP A 57 10.75 8.82 3.04
N LYS A 58 12.06 8.89 2.79
CA LYS A 58 12.65 8.77 1.44
C LYS A 58 12.57 7.36 0.88
N ILE A 59 12.67 6.32 1.71
CA ILE A 59 12.59 4.92 1.28
C ILE A 59 11.14 4.61 0.91
N VAL A 60 10.18 5.05 1.74
CA VAL A 60 8.75 4.92 1.42
C VAL A 60 8.38 5.71 0.17
N ALA A 61 8.96 6.90 -0.02
CA ALA A 61 8.78 7.67 -1.26
C ALA A 61 9.27 6.90 -2.49
N GLN A 62 10.44 6.26 -2.42
CA GLN A 62 11.00 5.46 -3.52
C GLN A 62 10.13 4.24 -3.83
N ILE A 63 9.58 3.58 -2.81
CA ILE A 63 8.62 2.48 -3.00
C ILE A 63 7.42 2.96 -3.81
N ILE A 64 6.80 4.07 -3.41
CA ILE A 64 5.62 4.59 -4.11
C ILE A 64 5.98 5.00 -5.54
N LEU A 65 7.09 5.69 -5.74
CA LEU A 65 7.54 6.10 -7.08
C LEU A 65 7.81 4.91 -8.00
N LYS A 66 8.37 3.80 -7.48
CA LYS A 66 8.58 2.59 -8.27
C LYS A 66 7.27 1.89 -8.62
N LEU A 67 6.31 1.86 -7.70
CA LEU A 67 4.97 1.31 -7.98
C LEU A 67 4.22 2.17 -9.01
N GLU A 68 4.43 3.49 -9.00
CA GLU A 68 3.88 4.41 -9.99
C GLU A 68 4.57 4.30 -11.37
N ASP A 69 5.83 3.90 -11.42
CA ASP A 69 6.58 3.72 -12.68
C ASP A 69 6.48 2.28 -13.23
N SER A 70 5.77 1.39 -12.52
CA SER A 70 5.71 -0.02 -12.89
C SER A 70 4.82 -0.29 -14.11
N GLU A 71 5.23 -1.25 -14.94
CA GLU A 71 4.40 -1.84 -16.00
C GLU A 71 3.22 -2.64 -15.42
N ASN A 72 3.31 -3.08 -14.16
CA ASN A 72 2.23 -3.74 -13.46
C ASN A 72 1.18 -2.75 -12.95
N ILE A 73 -0.08 -3.19 -12.93
CA ILE A 73 -1.17 -2.38 -12.37
C ILE A 73 -1.26 -2.60 -10.87
N HIS A 74 -1.09 -1.52 -10.11
CA HIS A 74 -1.33 -1.50 -8.67
C HIS A 74 -2.60 -0.72 -8.36
N GLN A 75 -3.52 -1.36 -7.64
CA GLN A 75 -4.81 -0.79 -7.30
C GLN A 75 -4.95 -0.61 -5.79
N ILE A 76 -5.50 0.52 -5.35
CA ILE A 76 -5.97 0.72 -3.98
C ILE A 76 -7.49 0.77 -4.00
N THR A 77 -8.13 0.01 -3.11
CA THR A 77 -9.58 0.01 -2.94
C THR A 77 -9.96 -0.08 -1.47
N MET A 78 -11.22 0.21 -1.15
CA MET A 78 -11.69 0.14 0.22
C MET A 78 -11.71 -1.32 0.71
N VAL A 79 -11.43 -1.52 2.00
CA VAL A 79 -11.72 -2.80 2.68
C VAL A 79 -13.22 -3.11 2.60
N GLU A 80 -13.57 -4.34 2.21
CA GLU A 80 -14.96 -4.80 2.17
C GLU A 80 -15.49 -5.08 3.58
N ASP A 81 -14.64 -5.67 4.44
CA ASP A 81 -14.91 -5.90 5.85
C ASP A 81 -13.88 -5.18 6.71
N ARG A 82 -14.30 -4.09 7.37
CA ARG A 82 -13.43 -3.28 8.23
C ARG A 82 -12.82 -4.06 9.40
N ARG A 83 -13.37 -5.23 9.75
CA ARG A 83 -12.82 -6.10 10.80
C ARG A 83 -11.54 -6.82 10.37
N LYS A 84 -11.29 -6.95 9.07
CA LYS A 84 -10.11 -7.65 8.53
C LYS A 84 -8.85 -6.79 8.48
N GLY A 85 -8.99 -5.47 8.65
CA GLY A 85 -7.89 -4.53 8.51
C GLY A 85 -7.44 -4.35 7.07
N ASN A 86 -6.30 -3.69 6.90
CA ASN A 86 -5.68 -3.51 5.59
C ASN A 86 -5.03 -4.82 5.13
N LEU A 87 -4.97 -5.05 3.82
CA LEU A 87 -4.26 -6.20 3.24
C LEU A 87 -3.89 -5.96 1.78
N THR A 88 -2.89 -6.69 1.30
CA THR A 88 -2.45 -6.72 -0.10
C THR A 88 -2.80 -8.06 -0.74
N GLU A 89 -3.59 -8.03 -1.81
CA GLU A 89 -3.96 -9.20 -2.61
C GLU A 89 -2.99 -9.36 -3.78
N VAL A 90 -2.52 -10.60 -3.96
CA VAL A 90 -1.56 -11.01 -5.01
C VAL A 90 -1.96 -12.37 -5.58
N ASP A 91 -1.53 -12.68 -6.80
CA ASP A 91 -1.50 -14.03 -7.34
C ASP A 91 -0.43 -14.84 -6.58
N LYS A 92 -0.91 -15.76 -5.74
CA LYS A 92 -0.07 -16.58 -4.86
C LYS A 92 0.83 -17.53 -5.64
N GLU A 93 0.41 -18.00 -6.80
CA GLU A 93 1.22 -18.90 -7.63
C GLU A 93 2.35 -18.15 -8.29
N LYS A 94 2.09 -16.94 -8.80
CA LYS A 94 3.13 -16.04 -9.31
C LYS A 94 4.10 -15.62 -8.21
N ALA A 95 3.58 -15.26 -7.03
CA ALA A 95 4.39 -14.84 -5.90
C ALA A 95 5.34 -15.96 -5.45
N ALA A 96 4.83 -17.19 -5.35
CA ALA A 96 5.64 -18.36 -5.00
C ALA A 96 6.76 -18.66 -6.03
N LYS A 97 6.57 -18.23 -7.28
CA LYS A 97 7.55 -18.38 -8.36
C LYS A 97 8.46 -17.16 -8.52
N GLY A 98 8.34 -16.14 -7.67
CA GLY A 98 9.10 -14.89 -7.79
C GLY A 98 8.79 -14.09 -9.05
N ILE A 99 7.59 -14.26 -9.61
CA ILE A 99 7.16 -13.57 -10.83
C ILE A 99 6.59 -12.20 -10.45
N SER A 100 7.16 -11.16 -11.07
CA SER A 100 6.68 -9.76 -11.01
C SER A 100 5.20 -9.66 -11.36
N GLN A 101 4.43 -8.90 -10.56
CA GLN A 101 2.99 -8.78 -10.72
C GLN A 101 2.41 -7.51 -10.08
N GLY A 102 1.25 -7.11 -10.58
CA GLY A 102 0.40 -6.10 -9.96
C GLY A 102 -0.27 -6.57 -8.67
N THR A 103 -0.85 -5.64 -7.93
CA THR A 103 -1.48 -5.91 -6.62
C THR A 103 -2.77 -5.14 -6.42
N THR A 104 -3.63 -5.65 -5.53
CA THR A 104 -4.78 -4.91 -5.00
C THR A 104 -4.62 -4.70 -3.49
N VAL A 105 -4.39 -3.46 -3.08
CA VAL A 105 -4.34 -3.04 -1.68
C VAL A 105 -5.74 -2.69 -1.20
N ARG A 106 -6.25 -3.41 -0.20
CA ARG A 106 -7.45 -3.04 0.54
C ARG A 106 -7.05 -2.13 1.69
N TYR A 107 -7.51 -0.88 1.68
CA TYR A 107 -7.13 0.14 2.66
C TYR A 107 -8.35 0.87 3.23
N ASP A 108 -8.39 1.03 4.54
CA ASP A 108 -9.33 1.94 5.22
C ASP A 108 -8.61 3.19 5.74
N PRO A 109 -8.72 4.34 5.05
CA PRO A 109 -8.09 5.59 5.49
C PRO A 109 -8.78 6.26 6.67
N TYR A 110 -9.95 5.76 7.11
CA TYR A 110 -10.75 6.41 8.15
C TYR A 110 -10.60 5.74 9.52
N THR A 111 -10.03 4.55 9.56
CA THR A 111 -9.87 3.77 10.77
C THR A 111 -8.54 4.10 11.44
N GLN A 112 -8.62 4.67 12.66
CA GLN A 112 -7.46 5.00 13.49
C GLN A 112 -7.11 3.90 14.50
N ILE A 113 -7.88 2.80 14.53
CA ILE A 113 -7.71 1.69 15.47
C ILE A 113 -7.56 0.41 14.66
N GLU A 114 -6.42 -0.26 14.77
CA GLU A 114 -6.22 -1.54 14.12
C GLU A 114 -7.16 -2.62 14.68
N PRO A 115 -7.37 -3.74 13.96
CA PRO A 115 -7.98 -4.93 14.53
C PRO A 115 -7.26 -5.47 15.78
N SER A 116 -5.97 -5.16 15.93
CA SER A 116 -5.15 -5.47 17.12
C SER A 116 -5.54 -4.63 18.35
N GLY A 117 -6.31 -3.54 18.17
CA GLY A 117 -6.69 -2.58 19.21
C GLY A 117 -5.73 -1.39 19.35
N GLU A 118 -4.60 -1.38 18.63
CA GLU A 118 -3.66 -0.26 18.67
C GLU A 118 -4.18 0.96 17.89
N LYS A 119 -4.05 2.14 18.49
CA LYS A 119 -4.27 3.40 17.77
C LYS A 119 -3.08 3.64 16.84
N ARG A 120 -3.34 3.88 15.56
CA ARG A 120 -2.32 4.30 14.60
C ARG A 120 -2.82 5.33 13.62
N THR A 121 -1.92 6.15 13.12
CA THR A 121 -2.19 6.99 11.96
C THR A 121 -2.53 6.11 10.74
N PRO A 122 -3.63 6.34 9.99
CA PRO A 122 -4.06 5.44 8.91
C PRO A 122 -2.96 5.12 7.87
N ARG A 123 -2.19 6.13 7.45
CA ARG A 123 -1.10 5.97 6.47
C ARG A 123 0.06 5.09 6.93
N VAL A 124 0.21 4.85 8.25
CA VAL A 124 1.20 3.88 8.77
C VAL A 124 0.92 2.49 8.19
N GLY A 125 -0.31 2.01 8.27
CA GLY A 125 -0.65 0.71 7.68
C GLY A 125 -0.74 0.74 6.16
N LEU A 126 -0.99 1.90 5.53
CA LEU A 126 -0.83 1.98 4.07
C LEU A 126 0.62 1.70 3.65
N SER A 127 1.60 2.26 4.38
CA SER A 127 3.02 2.00 4.07
C SER A 127 3.42 0.53 4.21
N HIS A 128 2.80 -0.19 5.15
CA HIS A 128 2.96 -1.64 5.30
C HIS A 128 2.51 -2.39 4.04
N GLU A 129 1.29 -2.11 3.57
CA GLU A 129 0.74 -2.75 2.37
C GLU A 129 1.49 -2.36 1.08
N LEU A 130 2.01 -1.13 1.01
CA LEU A 130 2.83 -0.70 -0.13
C LEU A 130 4.16 -1.46 -0.19
N GLN A 131 4.74 -1.86 0.95
CA GLN A 131 5.91 -2.74 0.94
C GLN A 131 5.58 -4.10 0.34
N HIS A 132 4.43 -4.69 0.66
CA HIS A 132 4.01 -5.95 0.03
C HIS A 132 3.77 -5.79 -1.46
N SER A 133 3.16 -4.67 -1.87
CA SER A 133 2.98 -4.36 -3.29
C SER A 133 4.32 -4.25 -4.01
N TYR A 134 5.30 -3.59 -3.40
CA TYR A 134 6.64 -3.48 -3.93
C TYR A 134 7.37 -4.82 -4.01
N ASP A 135 7.28 -5.64 -2.96
CA ASP A 135 7.88 -6.97 -2.96
C ASP A 135 7.29 -7.85 -4.08
N ALA A 136 5.97 -7.77 -4.32
CA ALA A 136 5.29 -8.49 -5.39
C ALA A 136 5.68 -7.97 -6.79
N ASP A 137 5.73 -6.66 -6.95
CA ASP A 137 6.14 -6.01 -8.21
C ASP A 137 7.58 -6.39 -8.59
N GLN A 138 8.49 -6.42 -7.62
CA GLN A 138 9.89 -6.79 -7.86
C GLN A 138 10.11 -8.31 -7.95
N GLY A 139 9.07 -9.14 -7.77
CA GLY A 139 9.19 -10.60 -7.77
C GLY A 139 9.96 -11.15 -6.56
N THR A 140 10.03 -10.40 -5.47
CA THR A 140 10.82 -10.74 -4.26
C THR A 140 9.95 -11.13 -3.06
N MET A 141 8.66 -11.41 -3.28
CA MET A 141 7.72 -11.82 -2.25
C MET A 141 7.95 -13.27 -1.81
N THR A 142 9.00 -13.50 -1.02
CA THR A 142 9.37 -14.84 -0.54
C THR A 142 8.59 -15.23 0.72
N ARG A 143 8.46 -16.55 0.95
CA ARG A 143 7.80 -17.11 2.15
C ARG A 143 8.80 -17.59 3.20
N GLU A 144 10.00 -17.05 3.17
CA GLU A 144 11.04 -17.36 4.15
C GLU A 144 10.60 -16.89 5.54
N ILE A 145 10.92 -17.71 6.55
CA ILE A 145 10.55 -17.46 7.94
C ILE A 145 11.81 -17.23 8.78
N THR A 146 11.70 -16.32 9.74
CA THR A 146 12.68 -16.13 10.80
C THR A 146 12.70 -17.34 11.74
N GLU A 147 13.73 -17.41 12.58
CA GLU A 147 13.89 -18.43 13.64
C GLU A 147 12.65 -18.55 14.56
N ASN A 148 11.91 -17.46 14.74
CA ASN A 148 10.73 -17.39 15.60
C ASN A 148 9.40 -17.40 14.81
N GLY A 149 9.44 -17.75 13.52
CA GLY A 149 8.27 -18.02 12.69
C GLY A 149 7.54 -16.78 12.16
N VAL A 150 8.21 -15.64 12.07
CA VAL A 150 7.70 -14.44 11.37
C VAL A 150 8.18 -14.50 9.91
N LEU A 151 7.33 -14.18 8.95
CA LEU A 151 7.73 -14.15 7.55
C LEU A 151 8.67 -12.95 7.31
N LEU A 152 9.76 -13.13 6.54
CA LEU A 152 10.69 -12.03 6.25
C LEU A 152 10.01 -10.87 5.50
N ILE A 153 9.03 -11.16 4.65
CA ILE A 153 8.20 -10.13 4.00
C ILE A 153 7.45 -9.25 5.00
N GLU A 154 6.99 -9.83 6.11
CA GLU A 154 6.30 -9.10 7.19
C GLU A 154 7.31 -8.27 8.00
N VAL A 155 8.52 -8.79 8.19
CA VAL A 155 9.61 -8.01 8.82
C VAL A 155 9.95 -6.78 7.99
N ARG A 156 10.10 -6.93 6.66
CA ARG A 156 10.32 -5.79 5.75
C ARG A 156 9.18 -4.78 5.84
N ALA A 157 7.93 -5.25 5.79
CA ALA A 157 6.76 -4.38 5.90
C ALA A 157 6.69 -3.65 7.26
N ILE A 158 7.00 -4.33 8.37
CA ILE A 158 7.08 -3.72 9.70
C ILE A 158 8.21 -2.68 9.77
N ASN A 159 9.38 -2.93 9.18
CA ASN A 159 10.47 -1.95 9.14
C ASN A 159 10.07 -0.70 8.33
N THR A 160 9.42 -0.88 7.17
CA THR A 160 8.88 0.22 6.37
C THR A 160 7.81 1.00 7.14
N GLU A 161 6.90 0.29 7.82
CA GLU A 161 5.89 0.87 8.71
C GLU A 161 6.53 1.68 9.86
N ASN A 162 7.58 1.16 10.48
CA ASN A 162 8.28 1.81 11.60
C ASN A 162 8.96 3.13 11.19
N LYS A 163 9.41 3.27 9.95
CA LYS A 163 9.91 4.56 9.42
C LYS A 163 8.84 5.64 9.49
N ILE A 164 7.58 5.29 9.16
CA ILE A 164 6.45 6.21 9.24
C ILE A 164 5.99 6.42 10.68
N ARG A 165 5.95 5.38 11.51
CA ARG A 165 5.61 5.48 12.94
C ARG A 165 6.50 6.50 13.66
N MET A 166 7.80 6.51 13.35
CA MET A 166 8.74 7.51 13.87
C MET A 166 8.37 8.95 13.50
N LYS A 167 7.77 9.17 12.33
CA LYS A 167 7.33 10.50 11.85
C LYS A 167 6.00 10.93 12.44
N THR A 168 5.12 9.99 12.71
CA THR A 168 3.78 10.25 13.27
C THR A 168 3.77 10.26 14.80
N GLY A 169 4.84 9.78 15.45
CA GLY A 169 4.89 9.61 16.90
C GLY A 169 4.14 8.36 17.38
N ASP A 170 3.77 7.46 16.47
CA ASP A 170 3.17 6.17 16.80
C ASP A 170 4.23 5.24 17.43
N PRO A 171 3.86 4.38 18.41
CA PRO A 171 4.82 3.44 19.01
C PRO A 171 5.45 2.53 17.96
N LYS A 172 6.75 2.25 18.09
CA LYS A 172 7.46 1.29 17.23
C LYS A 172 6.80 -0.08 17.34
N ARG A 173 6.44 -0.68 16.21
CA ARG A 173 5.89 -2.02 16.15
C ARG A 173 7.02 -3.04 16.27
N THR A 174 6.91 -3.93 17.25
CA THR A 174 7.90 -5.00 17.49
C THR A 174 7.31 -6.39 17.27
N LYS A 175 6.01 -6.51 16.97
CA LYS A 175 5.30 -7.80 16.86
C LYS A 175 4.56 -7.95 15.55
N TYR A 176 4.49 -9.21 15.11
CA TYR A 176 3.58 -9.69 14.09
C TYR A 176 2.64 -10.73 14.70
N GLY A 177 1.34 -10.40 14.79
CA GLY A 177 0.37 -11.19 15.54
C GLY A 177 0.82 -11.35 17.00
N ARG A 178 1.07 -12.60 17.42
CA ARG A 178 1.55 -12.93 18.77
C ARG A 178 3.07 -13.11 18.87
N ARG A 179 3.80 -12.99 17.75
CA ARG A 179 5.23 -13.27 17.65
C ARG A 179 6.02 -11.96 17.67
N GLU A 180 7.11 -11.93 18.44
CA GLU A 180 8.08 -10.83 18.37
C GLU A 180 8.82 -10.90 17.03
N VAL A 181 9.14 -9.76 16.44
CA VAL A 181 10.09 -9.67 15.33
C VAL A 181 11.50 -9.81 15.92
N PRO A 182 12.41 -10.64 15.35
CA PRO A 182 13.77 -10.74 15.85
C PRO A 182 14.45 -9.37 15.90
N LYS A 183 15.02 -9.01 17.06
CA LYS A 183 15.61 -7.67 17.29
C LYS A 183 16.70 -7.31 16.28
N ILE A 184 17.46 -8.31 15.83
CA ILE A 184 18.52 -8.13 14.83
C ILE A 184 17.99 -7.72 13.45
N LEU A 185 16.72 -8.00 13.16
CA LEU A 185 16.07 -7.66 11.90
C LEU A 185 15.17 -6.42 12.01
N LEU A 186 15.01 -5.84 13.20
CA LEU A 186 14.12 -4.71 13.43
C LEU A 186 14.88 -3.39 13.32
N GLU A 187 14.52 -2.58 12.32
CA GLU A 187 15.08 -1.23 12.07
C GLU A 187 14.39 -0.16 12.90
#